data_AF-A0A7M2XDX2-F1
#
_entry.id   AF-A0A7M2XDX2-F1
#
_cell.length_a   1.000
_cell.length_b   1.000
_cell.length_c   1.000
_cell.angle_alpha   90.00
_cell.angle_beta   90.00
_cell.angle_gamma   90.00
#
_symmetry.space_group_name_H-M   'P 1'
#
loop_
_entity.id
_entity.type
_entity.pdbx_description
1 polymer ?
#
loop_
_entity_poly.entity_id
_entity_poly.type
_entity_poly.pdbx_seq_one_letter_code
_entity_poly.pdbx_strand_id
1 'polypeptide(L)'
;MSDPLPSRTGPVAAVVVAAGKGSRTGGSVPKQFVAWRGKPLVRHSVEALVEAGIAPIVVAIPQGFEAEAAHALSGLPGIRFTHGGATRQESVRLALETLQHDAPARVLIHDAARPALPQAVIASLLGTLDRGLAAIPVLPVVDSMIRGIDHAMAQKVIREELYRVQTPQAFDYAAILAAHQAWTGEPDAGDDAQVAASAGINVLLANGDEVLRKITFAADFEEQDMTRLPRTGMGFDVHRLVEGEELWLCGVKIAHSKGLSGHSDADVAIHALVDALLGAVAMGDIGDHFPPSDPQWKGASSNRFLAHAAHLVRDGGYEIGNVDVTIICEAPKIGPHKFSMREALARILGIDSSAVSVKATTTERLGLTGRGEGIAAQAVATVVPR
;
A
#
# COMPACT_ATOMS: atom_id res chain seq x y z
N MET A 1 35.06 24.32 -34.58
CA MET A 1 35.56 22.99 -34.15
C MET A 1 35.11 22.83 -32.72
N SER A 2 34.06 22.04 -32.49
CA SER A 2 33.57 21.73 -31.15
C SER A 2 34.59 20.85 -30.44
N ASP A 3 34.98 21.21 -29.21
CA ASP A 3 35.82 20.37 -28.37
C ASP A 3 35.27 18.94 -28.33
N PRO A 4 36.13 17.91 -28.36
CA PRO A 4 35.69 16.54 -28.15
C PRO A 4 35.03 16.45 -26.78
N LEU A 5 33.78 15.95 -26.77
CA LEU A 5 33.03 15.72 -25.54
C LEU A 5 33.89 14.84 -24.61
N PRO A 6 34.05 15.21 -23.32
CA PRO A 6 34.87 14.45 -22.38
C PRO A 6 34.41 12.99 -22.31
N SER A 7 35.33 12.05 -22.04
CA SER A 7 34.99 10.62 -21.98
C SER A 7 33.92 10.34 -20.93
N ARG A 8 32.74 9.89 -21.37
CA ARG A 8 31.50 9.81 -20.56
C ARG A 8 31.30 8.49 -19.83
N THR A 9 32.26 7.57 -19.91
CA THR A 9 32.21 6.22 -19.34
C THR A 9 32.71 6.17 -17.89
N GLY A 10 32.37 7.19 -17.09
CA GLY A 10 32.83 7.32 -15.70
C GLY A 10 31.79 6.91 -14.65
N PRO A 11 32.14 7.02 -13.36
CA PRO A 11 31.27 6.69 -12.24
C PRO A 11 29.94 7.47 -12.31
N VAL A 12 28.87 6.83 -11.87
CA VAL A 12 27.52 7.42 -11.78
C VAL A 12 27.18 7.58 -10.31
N ALA A 13 26.89 8.81 -9.90
CA ALA A 13 26.33 9.11 -8.58
C ALA A 13 24.82 9.40 -8.67
N ALA A 14 24.16 9.49 -7.52
CA ALA A 14 22.79 9.98 -7.45
C ALA A 14 22.57 10.99 -6.33
N VAL A 15 21.63 11.89 -6.56
CA VAL A 15 21.02 12.78 -5.58
C VAL A 15 19.55 12.38 -5.42
N VAL A 16 19.14 12.04 -4.20
CA VAL A 16 17.74 11.78 -3.87
C VAL A 16 17.19 12.94 -3.04
N VAL A 17 16.22 13.65 -3.60
CA VAL A 17 15.64 14.84 -2.99
C VAL A 17 14.51 14.43 -2.05
N ALA A 18 14.81 14.46 -0.75
CA ALA A 18 13.93 14.02 0.33
C ALA A 18 13.81 15.09 1.44
N ALA A 19 14.04 16.37 1.13
CA ALA A 19 14.05 17.46 2.13
C ALA A 19 12.70 18.18 2.29
N GLY A 20 11.71 17.85 1.45
CA GLY A 20 10.40 18.50 1.49
C GLY A 20 9.65 18.19 2.79
N LYS A 21 9.06 19.21 3.42
CA LYS A 21 8.34 19.07 4.70
C LYS A 21 7.00 18.32 4.61
N GLY A 22 6.55 17.92 3.41
CA GLY A 22 5.31 17.13 3.25
C GLY A 22 4.03 17.85 3.70
N SER A 23 3.96 19.18 3.62
CA SER A 23 2.83 19.97 4.14
C SER A 23 1.45 19.57 3.58
N ARG A 24 1.41 18.89 2.42
CA ARG A 24 0.19 18.42 1.76
C ARG A 24 -0.29 17.03 2.22
N THR A 25 0.50 16.32 3.04
CA THR A 25 0.17 14.99 3.57
C THR A 25 -0.22 15.00 5.05
N GLY A 26 -0.25 16.18 5.70
CA GLY A 26 -0.87 16.39 7.03
C GLY A 26 -0.21 15.71 8.25
N GLY A 27 0.81 14.87 8.06
CA GLY A 27 1.49 14.14 9.14
C GLY A 27 2.62 14.92 9.84
N SER A 28 2.99 14.49 11.05
CA SER A 28 4.14 15.00 11.81
C SER A 28 5.50 14.54 11.25
N VAL A 29 5.50 13.42 10.52
CA VAL A 29 6.67 12.85 9.85
C VAL A 29 6.65 13.22 8.36
N PRO A 30 7.74 13.71 7.78
CA PRO A 30 7.85 13.97 6.35
C PRO A 30 7.52 12.72 5.52
N LYS A 31 6.71 12.89 4.48
CA LYS A 31 6.12 11.79 3.69
C LYS A 31 7.14 10.77 3.16
N GLN A 32 8.37 11.21 2.88
CA GLN A 32 9.47 10.38 2.41
C GLN A 32 9.90 9.29 3.41
N PHE A 33 9.60 9.47 4.70
CA PHE A 33 9.91 8.48 5.75
C PHE A 33 8.69 7.67 6.17
N VAL A 34 7.49 7.98 5.65
CA VAL A 34 6.27 7.20 5.88
C VAL A 34 6.40 5.83 5.19
N ALA A 35 5.92 4.78 5.85
CA ALA A 35 5.91 3.44 5.28
C ALA A 35 4.98 3.36 4.05
N TRP A 36 5.52 2.86 2.94
CA TRP A 36 4.78 2.57 1.72
C TRP A 36 5.16 1.16 1.26
N ARG A 37 4.20 0.26 1.04
CA ARG A 37 4.47 -1.17 0.70
C ARG A 37 5.50 -1.84 1.63
N GLY A 38 5.33 -1.66 2.95
CA GLY A 38 6.12 -2.34 3.98
C GLY A 38 7.49 -1.72 4.33
N LYS A 39 7.93 -0.65 3.65
CA LYS A 39 9.19 0.06 3.98
C LYS A 39 9.07 1.57 3.75
N PRO A 40 9.93 2.43 4.34
CA PRO A 40 9.86 3.87 4.14
C PRO A 40 9.92 4.27 2.66
N LEU A 41 9.13 5.26 2.25
CA LEU A 41 8.97 5.65 0.84
C LEU A 41 10.32 5.89 0.13
N VAL A 42 11.21 6.66 0.76
CA VAL A 42 12.56 6.98 0.25
C VAL A 42 13.41 5.73 0.02
N ARG A 43 13.19 4.68 0.82
CA ARG A 43 13.98 3.44 0.74
C ARG A 43 13.78 2.73 -0.60
N HIS A 44 12.58 2.77 -1.18
CA HIS A 44 12.32 2.16 -2.49
C HIS A 44 13.18 2.79 -3.59
N SER A 45 13.20 4.12 -3.66
CA SER A 45 14.01 4.87 -4.62
C SER A 45 15.51 4.57 -4.45
N VAL A 46 15.99 4.55 -3.20
CA VAL A 46 17.41 4.32 -2.92
C VAL A 46 17.82 2.88 -3.24
N GLU A 47 17.01 1.88 -2.90
CA GLU A 47 17.29 0.48 -3.25
C GLU A 47 17.34 0.26 -4.76
N ALA A 48 16.44 0.88 -5.53
CA ALA A 48 16.47 0.80 -7.00
C ALA A 48 17.77 1.38 -7.58
N LEU A 49 18.27 2.49 -7.03
CA LEU A 49 19.54 3.10 -7.44
C LEU A 49 20.74 2.23 -7.05
N VAL A 50 20.74 1.64 -5.84
CA VAL A 50 21.78 0.72 -5.38
C VAL A 50 21.83 -0.53 -6.28
N GLU A 51 20.68 -1.12 -6.60
CA GLU A 51 20.57 -2.28 -7.49
C GLU A 51 21.09 -1.97 -8.89
N ALA A 52 20.91 -0.73 -9.37
CA ALA A 52 21.49 -0.26 -10.63
C ALA A 52 23.02 -0.06 -10.59
N GLY A 53 23.66 -0.30 -9.44
CA GLY A 53 25.10 -0.11 -9.25
C GLY A 53 25.53 1.36 -9.11
N ILE A 54 24.60 2.26 -8.78
CA ILE A 54 24.87 3.69 -8.66
C ILE A 54 25.43 4.02 -7.28
N ALA A 55 26.60 4.65 -7.23
CA ALA A 55 27.24 5.09 -6.00
C ALA A 55 28.28 6.20 -6.27
N PRO A 56 28.46 7.16 -5.33
CA PRO A 56 27.70 7.31 -4.08
C PRO A 56 26.29 7.88 -4.31
N ILE A 57 25.41 7.71 -3.32
CA ILE A 57 24.05 8.26 -3.32
C ILE A 57 23.95 9.28 -2.19
N VAL A 58 23.72 10.55 -2.53
CA VAL A 58 23.50 11.64 -1.57
C VAL A 58 21.99 11.86 -1.40
N VAL A 59 21.49 11.74 -0.18
CA VAL A 59 20.08 11.96 0.15
C VAL A 59 19.96 13.30 0.87
N ALA A 60 19.28 14.26 0.25
CA ALA A 60 18.98 15.55 0.86
C ALA A 60 17.78 15.40 1.81
N ILE A 61 17.96 15.62 3.10
CA ILE A 61 16.95 15.38 4.15
C ILE A 61 16.55 16.67 4.88
N PRO A 62 15.38 16.74 5.52
CA PRO A 62 15.02 17.90 6.32
C PRO A 62 15.84 17.91 7.63
N GLN A 63 16.14 19.10 8.13
CA GLN A 63 16.83 19.26 9.41
C GLN A 63 16.03 18.65 10.55
N GLY A 64 16.71 17.93 11.45
CA GLY A 64 16.11 17.27 12.62
C GLY A 64 15.51 15.88 12.36
N PHE A 65 15.72 15.31 11.16
CA PHE A 65 15.25 13.98 10.76
C PHE A 65 16.40 13.02 10.42
N GLU A 66 17.59 13.26 10.99
CA GLU A 66 18.79 12.49 10.71
C GLU A 66 18.66 11.04 11.20
N ALA A 67 18.03 10.84 12.36
CA ALA A 67 17.80 9.52 12.94
C ALA A 67 16.82 8.69 12.10
N GLU A 68 15.72 9.30 11.66
CA GLU A 68 14.71 8.69 10.80
C GLU A 68 15.30 8.33 9.44
N ALA A 69 16.10 9.21 8.85
CA ALA A 69 16.78 8.96 7.58
C ALA A 69 17.79 7.81 7.69
N ALA A 70 18.60 7.79 8.75
CA ALA A 70 19.55 6.72 9.02
C ALA A 70 18.84 5.37 9.26
N HIS A 71 17.75 5.36 10.01
CA HIS A 71 16.94 4.17 10.21
C HIS A 71 16.32 3.67 8.90
N ALA A 72 15.71 4.57 8.12
CA ALA A 72 15.03 4.24 6.87
C ALA A 72 15.96 3.58 5.85
N LEU A 73 17.22 4.02 5.77
CA LEU A 73 18.21 3.54 4.81
C LEU A 73 19.26 2.60 5.42
N SER A 74 19.01 2.11 6.64
CA SER A 74 19.91 1.19 7.33
C SER A 74 20.20 -0.07 6.50
N GLY A 75 21.47 -0.46 6.47
CA GLY A 75 21.98 -1.62 5.73
C GLY A 75 22.27 -1.38 4.25
N LEU A 76 21.96 -0.21 3.69
CA LEU A 76 22.26 0.11 2.30
C LEU A 76 23.68 0.71 2.16
N PRO A 77 24.49 0.25 1.19
CA PRO A 77 25.84 0.76 0.99
C PRO A 77 25.85 2.12 0.27
N GLY A 78 26.92 2.89 0.46
CA GLY A 78 27.21 4.07 -0.37
C GLY A 78 26.29 5.28 -0.15
N ILE A 79 25.52 5.30 0.94
CA ILE A 79 24.58 6.39 1.27
C ILE A 79 25.29 7.50 2.05
N ARG A 80 25.06 8.75 1.65
CA ARG A 80 25.47 9.95 2.36
C ARG A 80 24.27 10.88 2.56
N PHE A 81 24.26 11.64 3.65
CA PHE A 81 23.19 12.58 3.95
C PHE A 81 23.70 14.01 3.84
N THR A 82 22.82 14.90 3.40
CA THR A 82 23.02 16.34 3.48
C THR A 82 21.71 17.01 3.89
N HIS A 83 21.77 18.18 4.52
CA HIS A 83 20.55 18.93 4.80
C HIS A 83 20.08 19.65 3.54
N GLY A 84 18.79 19.55 3.25
CA GLY A 84 18.19 20.34 2.18
C GLY A 84 18.10 21.83 2.54
N GLY A 85 17.98 22.65 1.51
CA GLY A 85 17.79 24.09 1.62
C GLY A 85 16.32 24.49 1.75
N ALA A 86 16.05 25.80 1.64
CA ALA A 86 14.72 26.38 1.69
C ALA A 86 13.85 25.95 0.49
N THR A 87 14.48 25.71 -0.66
CA THR A 87 13.80 25.24 -1.88
C THR A 87 14.27 23.86 -2.31
N ARG A 88 13.51 23.21 -3.20
CA ARG A 88 13.93 21.96 -3.87
C ARG A 88 15.26 22.16 -4.58
N GLN A 89 15.37 23.27 -5.31
CA GLN A 89 16.53 23.61 -6.11
C GLN A 89 17.79 23.83 -5.25
N GLU A 90 17.66 24.52 -4.11
CA GLU A 90 18.77 24.68 -3.18
C GLU A 90 19.19 23.35 -2.56
N SER A 91 18.22 22.49 -2.21
CA SER A 91 18.49 21.13 -1.71
C SER A 91 19.29 20.30 -2.71
N VAL A 92 18.97 20.40 -4.00
CA VAL A 92 19.72 19.74 -5.07
C VAL A 92 21.14 20.30 -5.18
N ARG A 93 21.31 21.63 -5.17
CA ARG A 93 22.63 22.27 -5.24
C ARG A 93 23.55 21.79 -4.10
N LEU A 94 23.08 21.81 -2.85
CA LEU A 94 23.84 21.36 -1.68
C LEU A 94 24.23 19.87 -1.77
N ALA A 95 23.33 19.03 -2.30
CA ALA A 95 23.62 17.63 -2.53
C ALA A 95 24.64 17.40 -3.65
N LEU A 96 24.57 18.16 -4.75
CA LEU A 96 25.56 18.12 -5.82
C LEU A 96 26.94 18.58 -5.33
N GLU A 97 27.03 19.61 -4.50
CA GLU A 97 28.28 20.09 -3.91
C GLU A 97 28.93 19.04 -2.98
N THR A 98 28.12 18.20 -2.33
CA THR A 98 28.62 17.09 -1.50
C THR A 98 29.37 16.04 -2.33
N LEU A 99 29.08 15.94 -3.63
CA LEU A 99 29.74 15.02 -4.58
C LEU A 99 31.02 15.60 -5.20
N GLN A 100 31.39 16.84 -4.89
CA GLN A 100 32.48 17.54 -5.58
C GLN A 100 33.84 16.87 -5.39
N HIS A 101 34.04 16.19 -4.26
CA HIS A 101 35.26 15.42 -4.01
C HIS A 101 35.31 14.12 -4.82
N ASP A 102 34.19 13.44 -5.02
CA ASP A 102 34.13 12.23 -5.83
C ASP A 102 34.24 12.53 -7.34
N ALA A 103 33.77 13.72 -7.74
CA ALA A 103 33.73 14.21 -9.12
C ALA A 103 33.24 13.12 -10.11
N PRO A 104 32.03 12.56 -9.90
CA PRO A 104 31.49 11.54 -10.80
C PRO A 104 31.35 12.11 -12.20
N ALA A 105 31.38 11.26 -13.23
CA ALA A 105 31.15 11.74 -14.59
C ALA A 105 29.67 12.10 -14.80
N ARG A 106 28.78 11.34 -14.15
CA ARG A 106 27.33 11.42 -14.36
C ARG A 106 26.60 11.46 -13.02
N VAL A 107 25.47 12.15 -12.98
CA VAL A 107 24.60 12.19 -11.79
C VAL A 107 23.14 12.01 -12.18
N LEU A 108 22.42 11.21 -11.39
CA LEU A 108 20.96 11.13 -11.44
C LEU A 108 20.36 11.96 -10.31
N ILE A 109 19.42 12.86 -10.61
CA ILE A 109 18.67 13.62 -9.61
C ILE A 109 17.24 13.09 -9.56
N HIS A 110 16.83 12.55 -8.43
CA HIS A 110 15.57 11.83 -8.27
C HIS A 110 14.74 12.34 -7.10
N ASP A 111 13.41 12.38 -7.27
CA ASP A 111 12.50 12.74 -6.19
C ASP A 111 12.20 11.49 -5.36
N ALA A 112 12.44 11.54 -4.04
CA ALA A 112 12.08 10.43 -3.13
C ALA A 112 10.58 10.07 -3.15
N ALA A 113 9.75 10.96 -3.68
CA ALA A 113 8.31 10.78 -3.83
C ALA A 113 7.92 9.93 -5.06
N ARG A 114 8.88 9.41 -5.85
CA ARG A 114 8.63 8.50 -6.98
C ARG A 114 9.23 7.12 -6.67
N PRO A 115 8.65 6.36 -5.73
CA PRO A 115 9.29 5.18 -5.13
C PRO A 115 9.45 4.00 -6.11
N ALA A 116 8.58 3.86 -7.11
CA ALA A 116 8.61 2.74 -8.05
C ALA A 116 9.51 3.06 -9.24
N LEU A 117 10.82 3.08 -9.03
CA LEU A 117 11.83 3.37 -10.05
C LEU A 117 12.27 2.10 -10.80
N PRO A 118 11.88 1.91 -12.08
CA PRO A 118 12.25 0.70 -12.82
C PRO A 118 13.70 0.74 -13.32
N GLN A 119 14.38 -0.39 -13.25
CA GLN A 119 15.75 -0.56 -13.79
C GLN A 119 15.84 -0.20 -15.29
N ALA A 120 14.80 -0.54 -16.06
CA ALA A 120 14.74 -0.21 -17.48
C ALA A 120 14.75 1.31 -17.75
N VAL A 121 14.11 2.11 -16.89
CA VAL A 121 14.12 3.58 -17.03
C VAL A 121 15.51 4.11 -16.72
N ILE A 122 16.18 3.62 -15.67
CA ILE A 122 17.55 4.02 -15.34
C ILE A 122 18.49 3.74 -16.53
N ALA A 123 18.45 2.52 -17.07
CA ALA A 123 19.29 2.11 -18.19
C ALA A 123 19.03 2.93 -19.46
N SER A 124 17.75 3.14 -19.81
CA SER A 124 17.32 3.98 -20.95
C SER A 124 17.80 5.43 -20.81
N LEU A 125 17.71 5.97 -19.60
CA LEU A 125 18.10 7.34 -19.30
C LEU A 125 19.61 7.54 -19.41
N LEU A 126 20.41 6.63 -18.86
CA LEU A 126 21.87 6.66 -18.97
C LEU A 126 22.34 6.48 -20.42
N GLY A 127 21.75 5.53 -21.17
CA GLY A 127 22.07 5.36 -22.59
C GLY A 127 21.68 6.57 -23.45
N THR A 128 20.63 7.30 -23.05
CA THR A 128 20.27 8.58 -23.69
C THR A 128 21.26 9.68 -23.35
N LEU A 129 21.69 9.76 -22.09
CA LEU A 129 22.66 10.73 -21.61
C LEU A 129 24.00 10.61 -22.34
N ASP A 130 24.43 9.42 -22.75
CA ASP A 130 25.68 9.21 -23.49
C ASP A 130 25.76 10.08 -24.77
N ARG A 131 24.62 10.49 -25.33
CA ARG A 131 24.49 11.35 -26.52
C ARG A 131 24.40 12.86 -26.23
N GLY A 132 24.33 13.27 -24.96
CA GLY A 132 24.08 14.67 -24.55
C GLY A 132 24.73 15.03 -23.23
N LEU A 133 24.31 16.13 -22.62
CA LEU A 133 24.73 16.52 -21.27
C LEU A 133 23.58 16.46 -20.26
N ALA A 134 22.35 16.29 -20.75
CA ALA A 134 21.15 16.17 -19.94
C ALA A 134 20.18 15.22 -20.64
N ALA A 135 19.49 14.39 -19.87
CA ALA A 135 18.41 13.54 -20.33
C ALA A 135 17.32 13.44 -19.26
N ILE A 136 16.05 13.45 -19.68
CA ILE A 136 14.90 13.31 -18.79
C ILE A 136 13.91 12.25 -19.28
N PRO A 137 13.32 11.46 -18.37
CA PRO A 137 12.22 10.59 -18.70
C PRO A 137 10.94 11.41 -18.88
N VAL A 138 10.23 11.13 -19.96
CA VAL A 138 8.97 11.79 -20.29
C VAL A 138 7.88 10.80 -20.67
N LEU A 139 6.64 11.21 -20.44
CA LEU A 139 5.45 10.54 -20.96
C LEU A 139 4.67 11.49 -21.86
N PRO A 140 4.16 11.05 -23.02
CA PRO A 140 3.31 11.89 -23.86
C PRO A 140 2.02 12.26 -23.11
N VAL A 141 1.43 13.40 -23.47
CA VAL A 141 0.10 13.77 -22.97
C VAL A 141 -0.98 13.17 -23.88
N VAL A 142 -1.82 12.31 -23.31
CA VAL A 142 -2.91 11.63 -24.05
C VAL A 142 -4.21 12.42 -24.01
N ASP A 143 -4.47 13.13 -22.91
CA ASP A 143 -5.70 13.89 -22.73
C ASP A 143 -5.70 15.20 -23.54
N SER A 144 -6.90 15.71 -23.83
CA SER A 144 -7.03 17.02 -24.46
C SER A 144 -6.60 18.12 -23.48
N MET A 145 -5.62 18.93 -23.90
CA MET A 145 -5.09 20.02 -23.07
C MET A 145 -5.55 21.39 -23.57
N ILE A 146 -5.91 22.24 -22.61
CA ILE A 146 -6.23 23.65 -22.85
C ILE A 146 -5.42 24.51 -21.88
N ARG A 147 -5.11 25.74 -22.29
CA ARG A 147 -4.68 26.81 -21.39
C ARG A 147 -5.93 27.55 -20.92
N GLY A 148 -6.12 27.66 -19.62
CA GLY A 148 -7.22 28.42 -19.01
C GLY A 148 -6.75 29.74 -18.41
N ILE A 149 -7.61 30.75 -18.41
CA ILE A 149 -7.45 32.03 -17.70
C ILE A 149 -8.79 32.32 -17.03
N ASP A 150 -8.79 32.69 -15.75
CA ASP A 150 -10.00 33.05 -14.98
C ASP A 150 -11.15 32.01 -15.09
N HIS A 151 -10.81 30.72 -14.93
CA HIS A 151 -11.76 29.59 -15.06
C HIS A 151 -12.43 29.42 -16.44
N ALA A 152 -11.96 30.14 -17.47
CA ALA A 152 -12.42 29.99 -18.85
C ALA A 152 -11.34 29.34 -19.73
N MET A 153 -11.77 28.60 -20.76
CA MET A 153 -10.88 28.09 -21.79
C MET A 153 -10.32 29.27 -22.61
N ALA A 154 -9.00 29.44 -22.61
CA ALA A 154 -8.34 30.55 -23.31
C ALA A 154 -7.68 30.11 -24.61
N GLN A 155 -6.94 28.99 -24.61
CA GLN A 155 -6.20 28.54 -25.80
C GLN A 155 -6.18 27.01 -25.90
N LYS A 156 -6.32 26.50 -27.12
CA LYS A 156 -6.06 25.08 -27.43
C LYS A 156 -4.56 24.81 -27.35
N VAL A 157 -4.18 23.67 -26.78
CA VAL A 157 -2.79 23.21 -26.76
C VAL A 157 -2.62 22.00 -27.69
N ILE A 158 -1.49 21.94 -28.39
CA ILE A 158 -1.10 20.79 -29.23
C ILE A 158 -0.51 19.74 -28.30
N ARG A 159 -1.32 18.78 -27.84
CA ARG A 159 -0.91 17.78 -26.85
C ARG A 159 0.24 16.89 -27.33
N GLU A 160 0.38 16.72 -28.65
CA GLU A 160 1.43 15.92 -29.29
C GLU A 160 2.83 16.50 -29.09
N GLU A 161 2.93 17.80 -28.77
CA GLU A 161 4.18 18.49 -28.43
C GLU A 161 4.40 18.56 -26.91
N LEU A 162 3.47 18.05 -26.11
CA LEU A 162 3.53 18.10 -24.65
C LEU A 162 3.97 16.77 -24.05
N TYR A 163 4.78 16.92 -23.02
CA TYR A 163 5.33 15.82 -22.26
C TYR A 163 5.18 16.07 -20.77
N ARG A 164 4.81 15.03 -20.03
CA ARG A 164 4.87 15.01 -18.57
C ARG A 164 6.28 14.59 -18.17
N VAL A 165 7.01 15.50 -17.53
CA VAL A 165 8.38 15.25 -17.09
C VAL A 165 8.38 14.42 -15.80
N GLN A 166 9.29 13.47 -15.72
CA GLN A 166 9.50 12.60 -14.56
C GLN A 166 10.93 12.74 -14.03
N THR A 167 11.20 12.08 -12.90
CA THR A 167 12.56 11.88 -12.38
C THR A 167 12.77 10.37 -12.17
N PRO A 168 14.01 9.84 -12.21
CA PRO A 168 15.30 10.52 -12.18
C PRO A 168 15.59 11.35 -13.44
N GLN A 169 16.29 12.46 -13.30
CA GLN A 169 16.85 13.24 -14.41
C GLN A 169 18.36 13.03 -14.42
N ALA A 170 18.94 12.78 -15.59
CA ALA A 170 20.34 12.41 -15.73
C ALA A 170 21.15 13.53 -16.37
N PHE A 171 22.34 13.79 -15.82
CA PHE A 171 23.19 14.87 -16.29
C PHE A 171 24.67 14.48 -16.28
N ASP A 172 25.44 15.15 -17.13
CA ASP A 172 26.86 15.37 -16.89
C ASP A 172 27.02 16.16 -15.58
N TYR A 173 27.78 15.61 -14.65
CA TYR A 173 27.85 16.13 -13.28
C TYR A 173 28.43 17.54 -13.22
N ALA A 174 29.54 17.79 -13.93
CA ALA A 174 30.21 19.08 -13.89
C ALA A 174 29.32 20.17 -14.49
N ALA A 175 28.64 19.86 -15.60
CA ALA A 175 27.73 20.78 -16.26
C ALA A 175 26.52 21.15 -15.37
N ILE A 176 25.86 20.17 -14.74
CA ILE A 176 24.67 20.45 -13.91
C ILE A 176 25.04 21.14 -12.60
N LEU A 177 26.18 20.81 -11.97
CA LEU A 177 26.65 21.51 -10.79
C LEU A 177 26.89 23.00 -11.10
N ALA A 178 27.60 23.30 -12.19
CA ALA A 178 27.84 24.67 -12.62
C ALA A 178 26.53 25.42 -12.90
N ALA A 179 25.55 24.77 -13.54
CA ALA A 179 24.24 25.36 -13.79
C ALA A 179 23.48 25.70 -12.50
N HIS A 180 23.49 24.82 -11.49
CA HIS A 180 22.88 25.11 -10.19
C HIS A 180 23.61 26.20 -9.40
N GLN A 181 24.95 26.27 -9.48
CA GLN A 181 25.74 27.30 -8.82
C GLN A 181 25.55 28.69 -9.45
N ALA A 182 25.37 28.74 -10.77
CA ALA A 182 25.16 29.97 -11.52
C ALA A 182 23.68 30.39 -11.61
N TRP A 183 22.75 29.63 -11.02
CA TRP A 183 21.33 29.92 -11.14
C TRP A 183 20.95 31.23 -10.44
N THR A 184 20.47 32.18 -11.23
CA THR A 184 19.95 33.48 -10.77
C THR A 184 18.46 33.67 -11.08
N GLY A 185 17.77 32.60 -11.53
CA GLY A 185 16.35 32.63 -11.87
C GLY A 185 15.44 32.59 -10.66
N GLU A 186 14.15 32.38 -10.90
CA GLU A 186 13.16 32.24 -9.83
C GLU A 186 13.53 31.09 -8.86
N PRO A 187 13.21 31.20 -7.55
CA PRO A 187 13.55 30.16 -6.57
C PRO A 187 12.90 28.80 -6.84
N ASP A 188 11.82 28.76 -7.62
CA ASP A 188 11.14 27.53 -8.07
C ASP A 188 11.26 27.39 -9.59
N ALA A 189 12.39 26.82 -10.03
CA ALA A 189 12.65 26.48 -11.43
C ALA A 189 11.74 25.34 -11.95
N GLY A 190 10.86 24.77 -11.12
CA GLY A 190 10.07 23.58 -11.44
C GLY A 190 10.87 22.27 -11.31
N ASP A 191 11.92 22.08 -12.13
CA ASP A 191 12.78 20.88 -12.12
C ASP A 191 14.23 21.17 -12.57
N ASP A 192 15.10 20.15 -12.50
CA ASP A 192 16.53 20.30 -12.77
C ASP A 192 16.83 20.42 -14.27
N ALA A 193 15.93 19.92 -15.12
CA ALA A 193 15.98 20.11 -16.56
C ALA A 193 15.81 21.56 -16.99
N GLN A 194 14.94 22.33 -16.32
CA GLN A 194 14.79 23.76 -16.56
C GLN A 194 16.04 24.53 -16.14
N VAL A 195 16.68 24.13 -15.03
CA VAL A 195 17.98 24.68 -14.61
C VAL A 195 19.03 24.44 -15.70
N ALA A 196 19.15 23.20 -16.19
CA ALA A 196 20.07 22.86 -17.28
C ALA A 196 19.78 23.66 -18.57
N ALA A 197 18.52 23.72 -18.98
CA ALA A 197 18.11 24.43 -20.20
C ALA A 197 18.43 25.94 -20.13
N SER A 198 18.25 26.57 -18.97
CA SER A 198 18.61 27.99 -18.76
C SER A 198 20.11 28.25 -18.93
N ALA A 199 20.95 27.25 -18.63
CA ALA A 199 22.39 27.29 -18.84
C ALA A 199 22.81 26.94 -20.28
N GLY A 200 21.84 26.83 -21.20
CA GLY A 200 22.08 26.49 -22.60
C GLY A 200 22.34 25.00 -22.85
N ILE A 201 22.08 24.14 -21.87
CA ILE A 201 22.26 22.69 -22.02
C ILE A 201 21.07 22.09 -22.78
N ASN A 202 21.35 21.39 -23.88
CA ASN A 202 20.33 20.64 -24.60
C ASN A 202 19.87 19.42 -23.79
N VAL A 203 18.57 19.35 -23.46
CA VAL A 203 17.96 18.29 -22.67
C VAL A 203 17.30 17.26 -23.58
N LEU A 204 17.85 16.04 -23.59
CA LEU A 204 17.33 14.94 -24.39
C LEU A 204 16.14 14.27 -23.71
N LEU A 205 15.20 13.76 -24.51
CA LEU A 205 14.02 13.06 -24.02
C LEU A 205 14.26 11.54 -24.07
N ALA A 206 14.04 10.87 -22.95
CA ALA A 206 14.07 9.42 -22.81
C ALA A 206 12.67 8.89 -22.45
N ASN A 207 12.43 7.60 -22.68
CA ASN A 207 11.17 6.98 -22.32
C ASN A 207 10.99 6.94 -20.80
N GLY A 208 9.91 7.56 -20.31
CA GLY A 208 9.43 7.41 -18.93
C GLY A 208 8.55 6.18 -18.75
N ASP A 209 7.93 6.09 -17.57
CA ASP A 209 7.00 4.99 -17.22
C ASP A 209 5.91 5.52 -16.28
N GLU A 210 4.65 5.11 -16.47
CA GLU A 210 3.53 5.53 -15.60
C GLU A 210 3.75 5.13 -14.14
N VAL A 211 4.48 4.04 -13.87
CA VAL A 211 4.79 3.62 -12.49
C VAL A 211 5.63 4.65 -11.73
N LEU A 212 6.34 5.54 -12.43
CA LEU A 212 7.08 6.66 -11.83
C LEU A 212 6.19 7.81 -11.35
N ARG A 213 4.88 7.61 -11.24
CA ARG A 213 3.95 8.60 -10.64
C ARG A 213 4.49 9.11 -9.30
N LYS A 214 4.39 10.43 -9.12
CA LYS A 214 4.84 11.10 -7.89
C LYS A 214 3.75 11.05 -6.84
N ILE A 215 4.05 10.39 -5.71
CA ILE A 215 3.21 10.41 -4.51
C ILE A 215 3.20 11.82 -3.93
N THR A 216 2.07 12.49 -4.02
CA THR A 216 1.90 13.91 -3.73
C THR A 216 0.86 14.16 -2.65
N PHE A 217 -0.24 13.41 -2.66
CA PHE A 217 -1.38 13.56 -1.77
C PHE A 217 -1.53 12.35 -0.83
N ALA A 218 -2.34 12.51 0.22
CA ALA A 218 -2.64 11.41 1.14
C ALA A 218 -3.29 10.21 0.42
N ALA A 219 -4.21 10.46 -0.51
CA ALA A 219 -4.87 9.43 -1.31
C ALA A 219 -3.91 8.58 -2.17
N ASP A 220 -2.72 9.10 -2.51
CA ASP A 220 -1.70 8.32 -3.23
C ASP A 220 -1.10 7.20 -2.36
N PHE A 221 -1.23 7.29 -1.03
CA PHE A 221 -0.90 6.20 -0.11
C PHE A 221 -2.03 5.16 0.02
N GLU A 222 -3.27 5.54 -0.31
CA GLU A 222 -4.46 4.68 -0.26
C GLU A 222 -4.55 3.71 -1.46
N GLU A 223 -3.91 4.04 -2.60
CA GLU A 223 -3.73 3.10 -3.75
C GLU A 223 -2.98 1.79 -3.38
N GLN A 224 -2.56 1.62 -2.13
CA GLN A 224 -2.12 0.36 -1.54
C GLN A 224 -3.19 -0.75 -1.53
N ASP A 225 -4.48 -0.41 -1.46
CA ASP A 225 -5.51 -1.45 -1.26
C ASP A 225 -5.67 -2.38 -2.47
N MET A 226 -5.42 -1.90 -3.70
CA MET A 226 -5.51 -2.73 -4.91
C MET A 226 -4.41 -3.80 -5.05
N THR A 227 -3.37 -3.77 -4.19
CA THR A 227 -2.31 -4.80 -4.17
C THR A 227 -2.50 -5.86 -3.08
N ARG A 228 -3.43 -5.63 -2.13
CA ARG A 228 -3.79 -6.69 -1.19
C ARG A 228 -4.57 -7.74 -1.98
N LEU A 229 -4.21 -9.01 -1.80
CA LEU A 229 -4.96 -10.10 -2.41
C LEU A 229 -6.18 -10.41 -1.54
N PRO A 230 -7.27 -10.94 -2.12
CA PRO A 230 -8.32 -11.56 -1.34
C PRO A 230 -7.72 -12.61 -0.38
N ARG A 231 -8.22 -12.66 0.84
CA ARG A 231 -7.82 -13.63 1.85
C ARG A 231 -8.98 -14.53 2.20
N THR A 232 -8.67 -15.76 2.57
CA THR A 232 -9.67 -16.74 2.99
C THR A 232 -9.27 -17.31 4.33
N GLY A 233 -10.23 -17.36 5.25
CA GLY A 233 -10.10 -18.06 6.53
C GLY A 233 -11.12 -19.19 6.63
N MET A 234 -10.80 -20.16 7.48
CA MET A 234 -11.65 -21.30 7.80
C MET A 234 -11.78 -21.40 9.32
N GLY A 235 -12.99 -21.68 9.79
CA GLY A 235 -13.23 -22.01 11.19
C GLY A 235 -14.00 -23.30 11.32
N PHE A 236 -13.82 -23.96 12.45
CA PHE A 236 -14.48 -25.20 12.80
C PHE A 236 -14.74 -25.22 14.30
N ASP A 237 -15.97 -25.52 14.70
CA ASP A 237 -16.34 -25.60 16.11
C ASP A 237 -17.33 -26.75 16.37
N VAL A 238 -17.35 -27.25 17.60
CA VAL A 238 -18.21 -28.36 18.04
C VAL A 238 -18.72 -28.12 19.45
N HIS A 239 -20.05 -28.11 19.59
CA HIS A 239 -20.71 -28.00 20.89
C HIS A 239 -21.52 -29.25 21.22
N ARG A 240 -21.60 -29.58 22.51
CA ARG A 240 -22.37 -30.71 23.03
C ARG A 240 -23.85 -30.40 23.04
N LEU A 241 -24.69 -31.35 22.63
CA LEU A 241 -26.15 -31.26 22.76
C LEU A 241 -26.60 -31.69 24.16
N VAL A 242 -27.43 -30.88 24.81
CA VAL A 242 -27.92 -31.10 26.18
C VAL A 242 -29.43 -30.84 26.25
N GLU A 243 -30.16 -31.66 27.01
CA GLU A 243 -31.60 -31.49 27.22
C GLU A 243 -31.93 -30.23 28.03
N GLY A 244 -33.01 -29.54 27.67
CA GLY A 244 -33.48 -28.35 28.37
C GLY A 244 -32.79 -27.04 27.97
N GLU A 245 -31.68 -27.11 27.23
CA GLU A 245 -31.00 -25.92 26.69
C GLU A 245 -31.69 -25.38 25.42
N GLU A 246 -31.48 -24.10 25.14
CA GLU A 246 -31.95 -23.49 23.90
C GLU A 246 -31.01 -23.83 22.72
N LEU A 247 -31.58 -24.08 21.54
CA LEU A 247 -30.80 -24.33 20.33
C LEU A 247 -30.74 -23.08 19.47
N TRP A 248 -29.60 -22.40 19.47
CA TRP A 248 -29.30 -21.28 18.58
C TRP A 248 -28.32 -21.74 17.50
N LEU A 249 -28.65 -21.47 16.24
CA LEU A 249 -27.80 -21.73 15.08
C LEU A 249 -27.89 -20.58 14.08
N CYS A 250 -26.74 -20.03 13.67
CA CYS A 250 -26.64 -18.89 12.75
C CYS A 250 -27.49 -17.68 13.19
N GLY A 251 -27.61 -17.43 14.50
CA GLY A 251 -28.38 -16.33 15.08
C GLY A 251 -29.89 -16.55 15.09
N VAL A 252 -30.35 -17.79 14.85
CA VAL A 252 -31.76 -18.17 14.83
C VAL A 252 -32.01 -19.25 15.90
N LYS A 253 -33.00 -19.00 16.76
CA LYS A 253 -33.49 -19.99 17.72
C LYS A 253 -34.33 -21.05 17.02
N ILE A 254 -33.98 -22.31 17.20
CA ILE A 254 -34.67 -23.47 16.64
C ILE A 254 -35.43 -24.20 17.73
N ALA A 255 -36.69 -24.53 17.47
CA ALA A 255 -37.49 -25.37 18.36
C ALA A 255 -36.95 -26.81 18.35
N HIS A 256 -36.39 -27.23 19.49
CA HIS A 256 -35.83 -28.57 19.66
C HIS A 256 -35.83 -28.96 21.15
N SER A 257 -35.82 -30.25 21.47
CA SER A 257 -35.79 -30.74 22.87
C SER A 257 -34.41 -30.65 23.53
N LYS A 258 -33.37 -30.39 22.72
CA LYS A 258 -31.98 -30.23 23.14
C LYS A 258 -31.39 -28.96 22.54
N GLY A 259 -30.57 -28.26 23.31
CA GLY A 259 -29.78 -27.11 22.91
C GLY A 259 -28.28 -27.36 23.04
N LEU A 260 -27.47 -26.35 22.79
CA LEU A 260 -26.01 -26.46 22.84
C LEU A 260 -25.47 -25.97 24.18
N SER A 261 -24.58 -26.77 24.78
CA SER A 261 -23.87 -26.40 25.99
C SER A 261 -22.67 -25.52 25.65
N GLY A 262 -22.56 -24.38 26.32
CA GLY A 262 -21.45 -23.45 26.14
C GLY A 262 -21.67 -22.16 26.92
N HIS A 263 -20.78 -21.20 26.70
CA HIS A 263 -20.99 -19.83 27.15
C HIS A 263 -21.88 -19.08 26.15
N SER A 264 -22.58 -18.03 26.62
CA SER A 264 -23.54 -17.27 25.81
C SER A 264 -24.76 -18.12 25.37
N ASP A 265 -25.22 -17.95 24.13
CA ASP A 265 -26.25 -18.73 23.44
C ASP A 265 -25.67 -19.98 22.74
N ALA A 266 -24.36 -20.22 22.88
CA ALA A 266 -23.63 -21.41 22.40
C ALA A 266 -23.84 -21.71 20.91
N ASP A 267 -23.98 -20.68 20.07
CA ASP A 267 -24.20 -20.82 18.63
C ASP A 267 -22.90 -21.25 17.91
N VAL A 268 -22.73 -22.57 17.80
CA VAL A 268 -21.56 -23.21 17.19
C VAL A 268 -21.30 -22.75 15.75
N ALA A 269 -22.36 -22.38 15.01
CA ALA A 269 -22.21 -21.92 13.63
C ALA A 269 -21.66 -20.49 13.56
N ILE A 270 -22.08 -19.62 14.47
CA ILE A 270 -21.48 -18.30 14.61
C ILE A 270 -20.03 -18.39 15.08
N HIS A 271 -19.72 -19.26 16.06
CA HIS A 271 -18.35 -19.41 16.56
C HIS A 271 -17.39 -19.84 15.46
N ALA A 272 -17.74 -20.86 14.68
CA ALA A 272 -16.95 -21.26 13.52
C ALA A 272 -16.78 -20.12 12.51
N LEU A 273 -17.81 -19.28 12.31
CA LEU A 273 -17.73 -18.14 11.39
C LEU A 273 -16.87 -16.99 11.94
N VAL A 274 -16.86 -16.77 13.25
CA VAL A 274 -15.95 -15.82 13.91
C VAL A 274 -14.51 -16.24 13.64
N ASP A 275 -14.14 -17.49 13.88
CA ASP A 275 -12.80 -18.01 13.60
C ASP A 275 -12.42 -17.89 12.12
N ALA A 276 -13.37 -18.15 11.21
CA ALA A 276 -13.13 -17.97 9.78
C ALA A 276 -12.81 -16.50 9.42
N LEU A 277 -13.50 -15.53 10.02
CA LEU A 277 -13.22 -14.11 9.79
C LEU A 277 -11.89 -13.67 10.41
N LEU A 278 -11.65 -14.01 11.67
CA LEU A 278 -10.40 -13.67 12.38
C LEU A 278 -9.19 -14.30 11.67
N GLY A 279 -9.32 -15.56 11.25
CA GLY A 279 -8.31 -16.27 10.47
C GLY A 279 -8.03 -15.62 9.12
N ALA A 280 -9.06 -15.13 8.41
CA ALA A 280 -8.88 -14.45 7.12
C ALA A 280 -8.02 -13.18 7.23
N VAL A 281 -8.04 -12.51 8.39
CA VAL A 281 -7.21 -11.33 8.67
C VAL A 281 -6.03 -11.61 9.60
N ALA A 282 -5.70 -12.88 9.85
CA ALA A 282 -4.56 -13.33 10.65
C ALA A 282 -4.53 -12.78 12.09
N MET A 283 -5.69 -12.73 12.75
CA MET A 283 -5.82 -12.21 14.11
C MET A 283 -6.06 -13.29 15.17
N GLY A 284 -5.74 -14.56 14.90
CA GLY A 284 -5.98 -15.64 15.86
C GLY A 284 -7.42 -16.14 15.82
N ASP A 285 -7.96 -16.54 16.98
CA ASP A 285 -9.25 -17.21 17.12
C ASP A 285 -10.18 -16.56 18.14
N ILE A 286 -11.41 -17.08 18.28
CA ILE A 286 -12.43 -16.56 19.18
C ILE A 286 -11.96 -16.49 20.65
N GLY A 287 -11.07 -17.39 21.08
CA GLY A 287 -10.52 -17.42 22.43
C GLY A 287 -9.59 -16.24 22.72
N ASP A 288 -8.84 -15.78 21.71
CA ASP A 288 -7.95 -14.62 21.82
C ASP A 288 -8.72 -13.30 21.99
N HIS A 289 -9.90 -13.18 21.36
CA HIS A 289 -10.68 -11.94 21.31
C HIS A 289 -11.81 -11.88 22.35
N PHE A 290 -12.35 -13.03 22.73
CA PHE A 290 -13.55 -13.11 23.57
C PHE A 290 -13.33 -14.05 24.78
N PRO A 291 -12.27 -13.84 25.59
CA PRO A 291 -11.96 -14.74 26.69
C PRO A 291 -13.10 -14.73 27.73
N PRO A 292 -13.56 -15.90 28.23
CA PRO A 292 -14.65 -15.99 29.20
C PRO A 292 -14.40 -15.26 30.53
N SER A 293 -13.13 -14.98 30.84
CA SER A 293 -12.71 -14.21 32.01
C SER A 293 -13.00 -12.72 31.90
N ASP A 294 -13.18 -12.19 30.69
CA ASP A 294 -13.46 -10.77 30.48
C ASP A 294 -14.94 -10.47 30.77
N PRO A 295 -15.23 -9.58 31.75
CA PRO A 295 -16.59 -9.21 32.10
C PRO A 295 -17.41 -8.65 30.93
N GLN A 296 -16.78 -8.05 29.92
CA GLN A 296 -17.50 -7.42 28.79
C GLN A 296 -18.20 -8.44 27.89
N TRP A 297 -17.67 -9.67 27.85
CA TRP A 297 -18.14 -10.77 26.98
C TRP A 297 -18.97 -11.81 27.74
N LYS A 298 -18.97 -11.77 29.07
CA LYS A 298 -19.72 -12.70 29.89
C LYS A 298 -21.23 -12.59 29.63
N GLY A 299 -21.80 -13.65 29.06
CA GLY A 299 -23.24 -13.70 28.72
C GLY A 299 -23.64 -12.85 27.52
N ALA A 300 -22.67 -12.32 26.75
CA ALA A 300 -22.95 -11.59 25.52
C ALA A 300 -23.33 -12.55 24.40
N SER A 301 -24.49 -12.36 23.75
CA SER A 301 -24.97 -13.19 22.62
C SER A 301 -23.95 -13.31 21.49
N SER A 302 -23.89 -14.47 20.83
CA SER A 302 -22.86 -14.76 19.81
C SER A 302 -22.89 -13.80 18.63
N ASN A 303 -24.04 -13.19 18.34
CA ASN A 303 -24.14 -12.13 17.34
C ASN A 303 -23.22 -10.93 17.61
N ARG A 304 -22.88 -10.63 18.88
CA ARG A 304 -21.96 -9.56 19.26
C ARG A 304 -20.53 -9.93 18.91
N PHE A 305 -20.14 -11.19 19.12
CA PHE A 305 -18.83 -11.71 18.72
C PHE A 305 -18.67 -11.61 17.20
N LEU A 306 -19.69 -12.04 16.45
CA LEU A 306 -19.69 -11.99 14.99
C LEU A 306 -19.62 -10.56 14.44
N ALA A 307 -20.44 -9.66 14.99
CA ALA A 307 -20.40 -8.24 14.61
C ALA A 307 -19.02 -7.62 14.91
N HIS A 308 -18.41 -7.97 16.04
CA HIS A 308 -17.08 -7.48 16.39
C HIS A 308 -16.00 -8.04 15.46
N ALA A 309 -16.01 -9.34 15.15
CA ALA A 309 -15.09 -9.92 14.16
C ALA A 309 -15.23 -9.24 12.79
N ALA A 310 -16.46 -8.96 12.34
CA ALA A 310 -16.70 -8.21 11.10
C ALA A 310 -16.20 -6.75 11.16
N HIS A 311 -16.20 -6.12 12.34
CA HIS A 311 -15.60 -4.80 12.52
C HIS A 311 -14.08 -4.85 12.41
N LEU A 312 -13.44 -5.82 13.06
CA LEU A 312 -12.00 -5.98 13.01
C LEU A 312 -11.48 -6.31 11.60
N VAL A 313 -12.25 -7.07 10.81
CA VAL A 313 -11.96 -7.28 9.37
C VAL A 313 -11.87 -5.95 8.62
N ARG A 314 -12.82 -5.04 8.87
CA ARG A 314 -12.86 -3.70 8.26
C ARG A 314 -11.76 -2.79 8.76
N ASP A 315 -11.44 -2.83 10.04
CA ASP A 315 -10.31 -2.09 10.62
C ASP A 315 -8.98 -2.61 10.08
N GLY A 316 -8.91 -3.89 9.72
CA GLY A 316 -7.80 -4.52 9.00
C GLY A 316 -7.68 -4.11 7.52
N GLY A 317 -8.58 -3.26 7.00
CA GLY A 317 -8.58 -2.78 5.61
C GLY A 317 -9.19 -3.75 4.61
N TYR A 318 -10.12 -4.62 5.04
CA TYR A 318 -10.84 -5.55 4.17
C TYR A 318 -12.35 -5.39 4.28
N GLU A 319 -13.07 -5.72 3.22
CA GLU A 319 -14.52 -5.97 3.24
C GLU A 319 -14.80 -7.47 3.12
N ILE A 320 -15.94 -7.90 3.65
CA ILE A 320 -16.35 -9.31 3.55
C ILE A 320 -16.91 -9.54 2.14
N GLY A 321 -16.23 -10.39 1.37
CA GLY A 321 -16.64 -10.77 0.01
C GLY A 321 -17.77 -11.80 0.03
N ASN A 322 -17.56 -12.93 0.72
CA ASN A 322 -18.60 -13.93 0.95
C ASN A 322 -18.30 -14.82 2.17
N VAL A 323 -19.34 -15.43 2.71
CA VAL A 323 -19.24 -16.45 3.77
C VAL A 323 -20.04 -17.69 3.42
N ASP A 324 -19.53 -18.85 3.82
CA ASP A 324 -20.18 -20.14 3.61
C ASP A 324 -20.09 -20.98 4.89
N VAL A 325 -21.24 -21.35 5.45
CA VAL A 325 -21.35 -22.10 6.70
C VAL A 325 -22.00 -23.45 6.44
N THR A 326 -21.42 -24.52 6.98
CA THR A 326 -21.96 -25.89 6.92
C THR A 326 -22.22 -26.40 8.32
N ILE A 327 -23.49 -26.62 8.63
CA ILE A 327 -23.93 -27.21 9.90
C ILE A 327 -23.95 -28.73 9.76
N ILE A 328 -23.31 -29.44 10.69
CA ILE A 328 -23.13 -30.88 10.67
C ILE A 328 -23.88 -31.48 11.87
N CYS A 329 -25.05 -32.06 11.61
CA CYS A 329 -25.91 -32.65 12.65
C CYS A 329 -26.89 -33.68 12.08
N GLU A 330 -27.24 -34.69 12.90
CA GLU A 330 -28.32 -35.63 12.55
C GLU A 330 -29.72 -34.99 12.72
N ALA A 331 -29.88 -34.15 13.74
CA ALA A 331 -31.09 -33.39 14.02
C ALA A 331 -30.72 -32.05 14.70
N PRO A 332 -31.53 -30.98 14.54
CA PRO A 332 -32.77 -30.89 13.77
C PRO A 332 -32.56 -30.78 12.25
N LYS A 333 -33.65 -30.86 11.48
CA LYS A 333 -33.61 -30.58 10.03
C LYS A 333 -33.36 -29.09 9.80
N ILE A 334 -32.21 -28.74 9.21
CA ILE A 334 -31.84 -27.35 8.95
C ILE A 334 -32.55 -26.74 7.72
N GLY A 335 -32.97 -27.57 6.76
CA GLY A 335 -33.59 -27.13 5.50
C GLY A 335 -34.65 -26.01 5.65
N PRO A 336 -35.65 -26.14 6.55
CA PRO A 336 -36.66 -25.12 6.78
C PRO A 336 -36.15 -23.78 7.34
N HIS A 337 -34.95 -23.76 7.93
CA HIS A 337 -34.38 -22.58 8.61
C HIS A 337 -33.29 -21.87 7.80
N LYS A 338 -32.82 -22.45 6.68
CA LYS A 338 -31.68 -21.91 5.91
C LYS A 338 -31.88 -20.45 5.50
N PHE A 339 -33.09 -20.09 5.08
CA PHE A 339 -33.38 -18.71 4.66
C PHE A 339 -33.23 -17.72 5.82
N SER A 340 -33.88 -17.99 6.97
CA SER A 340 -33.79 -17.11 8.14
C SER A 340 -32.37 -17.04 8.71
N MET A 341 -31.61 -18.14 8.64
CA MET A 341 -30.20 -18.16 9.03
C MET A 341 -29.33 -17.27 8.13
N ARG A 342 -29.52 -17.34 6.80
CA ARG A 342 -28.79 -16.48 5.85
C ARG A 342 -29.08 -15.01 6.10
N GLU A 343 -30.34 -14.64 6.28
CA GLU A 343 -30.76 -13.26 6.57
C GLU A 343 -30.22 -12.77 7.93
N ALA A 344 -30.21 -13.64 8.95
CA ALA A 344 -29.66 -13.28 10.25
C ALA A 344 -28.16 -13.00 10.19
N LEU A 345 -27.38 -13.88 9.56
CA LEU A 345 -25.94 -13.69 9.38
C LEU A 345 -25.64 -12.45 8.52
N ALA A 346 -26.35 -12.26 7.40
CA ALA A 346 -26.19 -11.10 6.53
C ALA A 346 -26.37 -9.78 7.30
N ARG A 347 -27.43 -9.70 8.11
CA ARG A 347 -27.72 -8.55 8.97
C ARG A 347 -26.66 -8.31 10.04
N ILE A 348 -26.14 -9.37 10.68
CA ILE A 348 -25.10 -9.24 11.72
C ILE A 348 -23.77 -8.78 11.09
N LEU A 349 -23.43 -9.33 9.93
CA LEU A 349 -22.20 -9.00 9.20
C LEU A 349 -22.28 -7.65 8.48
N GLY A 350 -23.49 -7.16 8.18
CA GLY A 350 -23.70 -5.95 7.40
C GLY A 350 -23.38 -6.14 5.91
N ILE A 351 -23.73 -7.29 5.35
CA ILE A 351 -23.51 -7.63 3.93
C ILE A 351 -24.82 -8.10 3.27
N ASP A 352 -24.84 -8.15 1.93
CA ASP A 352 -25.97 -8.67 1.16
C ASP A 352 -26.15 -10.19 1.39
N SER A 353 -27.39 -10.67 1.49
CA SER A 353 -27.65 -12.09 1.76
C SER A 353 -27.30 -13.02 0.59
N SER A 354 -27.08 -12.49 -0.61
CA SER A 354 -26.47 -13.23 -1.73
C SER A 354 -25.00 -13.62 -1.46
N ALA A 355 -24.31 -12.90 -0.58
CA ALA A 355 -22.94 -13.20 -0.15
C ALA A 355 -22.86 -14.21 1.02
N VAL A 356 -24.01 -14.70 1.50
CA VAL A 356 -24.11 -15.64 2.63
C VAL A 356 -24.69 -16.97 2.16
N SER A 357 -23.95 -18.06 2.36
CA SER A 357 -24.41 -19.43 2.14
C SER A 357 -24.52 -20.21 3.46
N VAL A 358 -25.64 -20.93 3.65
CA VAL A 358 -25.86 -21.83 4.79
C VAL A 358 -26.25 -23.21 4.26
N LYS A 359 -25.41 -24.19 4.55
CA LYS A 359 -25.56 -25.60 4.18
C LYS A 359 -25.71 -26.45 5.42
N ALA A 360 -26.21 -27.67 5.23
CA ALA A 360 -26.25 -28.65 6.29
C ALA A 360 -26.04 -30.04 5.73
N THR A 361 -25.43 -30.91 6.54
CA THR A 361 -25.23 -32.32 6.22
C THR A 361 -25.37 -33.16 7.49
N THR A 362 -25.84 -34.39 7.31
CA THR A 362 -25.75 -35.46 8.30
C THR A 362 -24.36 -36.10 8.23
N THR A 363 -24.02 -36.92 9.23
CA THR A 363 -22.85 -37.81 9.19
C THR A 363 -23.27 -39.27 9.11
N GLU A 364 -24.46 -39.55 8.56
CA GLU A 364 -25.03 -40.89 8.40
C GLU A 364 -24.99 -41.72 9.70
N ARG A 365 -25.35 -41.09 10.83
CA ARG A 365 -25.30 -41.69 12.18
C ARG A 365 -23.91 -42.11 12.67
N LEU A 366 -22.84 -41.65 12.01
CA LEU A 366 -21.46 -41.85 12.42
C LEU A 366 -20.94 -40.70 13.28
N GLY A 367 -20.07 -41.00 14.23
CA GLY A 367 -19.39 -40.00 15.07
C GLY A 367 -20.30 -39.27 16.06
N LEU A 368 -19.77 -38.20 16.67
CA LEU A 368 -20.47 -37.43 17.70
C LEU A 368 -21.74 -36.75 17.17
N THR A 369 -21.70 -36.26 15.94
CA THR A 369 -22.84 -35.58 15.28
C THR A 369 -23.91 -36.59 14.86
N GLY A 370 -23.50 -37.78 14.44
CA GLY A 370 -24.40 -38.86 14.03
C GLY A 370 -25.08 -39.56 15.20
N ARG A 371 -24.41 -39.68 16.35
CA ARG A 371 -25.01 -40.17 17.61
C ARG A 371 -25.85 -39.12 18.35
N GLY A 372 -25.91 -37.88 17.84
CA GLY A 372 -26.63 -36.78 18.47
C GLY A 372 -26.00 -36.31 19.79
N GLU A 373 -24.70 -36.49 19.96
CA GLU A 373 -23.93 -36.04 21.14
C GLU A 373 -23.57 -34.55 21.03
N GLY A 374 -23.53 -34.00 19.82
CA GLY A 374 -23.21 -32.62 19.56
C GLY A 374 -23.56 -32.18 18.14
N ILE A 375 -23.42 -30.88 17.89
CA ILE A 375 -23.50 -30.28 16.56
C ILE A 375 -22.13 -29.67 16.27
N ALA A 376 -21.61 -29.94 15.07
CA ALA A 376 -20.41 -29.30 14.57
C ALA A 376 -20.78 -28.28 13.49
N ALA A 377 -19.94 -27.26 13.31
CA ALA A 377 -20.05 -26.33 12.21
C ALA A 377 -18.68 -26.09 11.58
N GLN A 378 -18.68 -25.91 10.27
CA GLN A 378 -17.51 -25.46 9.52
C GLN A 378 -17.89 -24.20 8.75
N ALA A 379 -17.03 -23.18 8.78
CA ALA A 379 -17.24 -21.95 8.06
C ALA A 379 -16.02 -21.57 7.23
N VAL A 380 -16.27 -20.91 6.10
CA VAL A 380 -15.26 -20.28 5.26
C VAL A 380 -15.67 -18.83 5.05
N ALA A 381 -14.73 -17.90 5.21
CA ALA A 381 -14.93 -16.49 4.94
C ALA A 381 -13.85 -16.00 3.97
N THR A 382 -14.27 -15.34 2.90
CA THR A 382 -13.38 -14.65 1.97
C THR A 382 -13.55 -13.15 2.16
N VAL A 383 -12.44 -12.46 2.39
CA VAL A 383 -12.38 -11.00 2.53
C VAL A 383 -11.57 -10.42 1.37
N VAL A 384 -12.01 -9.27 0.88
CA VAL A 384 -11.39 -8.54 -0.23
C VAL A 384 -10.85 -7.21 0.30
N PRO A 385 -9.76 -6.67 -0.26
CA PRO A 385 -9.29 -5.35 0.14
C PRO A 385 -10.37 -4.29 -0.03
N ARG A 386 -10.38 -3.28 0.85
CA ARG A 386 -11.38 -2.23 0.84
C ARG A 386 -11.15 -1.16 -0.22
#